data_AF-A0A2G9SBY7-F1
#
_entry.id   AF-A0A2G9SBY7-F1
#
_cell.length_a   1.000
_cell.length_b   1.000
_cell.length_c   1.000
_cell.angle_alpha   90.00
_cell.angle_beta   90.00
_cell.angle_gamma   90.00
#
_symmetry.space_group_name_H-M   'P 1'
#
loop_
_entity.id
_entity.type
_entity.pdbx_description
1 polymer ?
#
loop_
_entity_poly.entity_id
_entity_poly.type
_entity_poly.pdbx_seq_one_letter_code
_entity_poly.pdbx_strand_id
1 'polypeptide(L)'
;CDALSESTPNQVITEVYGSVQVITEVYGSVQVITEAYCSVQVIIEVYGSVQVITEVFGPVQVITEVYGSVQVIMEVYGSVQVIIEVYGSVQVITEVYGSVQVITKVYGSVQVIIEVYGSVQVIIEVYGSVQVITEVYGSVQVIIEVYGSVQVIIEVYGSVQVIIEVYGSVQVIIEVYGSVQVITEVYGSVQVIIEVYGSVQVITEVYGSVQVITEVCGSVQVITEVYGSVQV
;
A
#
# COMPACT_ATOMS: atom_id res chain seq x y z
N CYS A 1 -29.59 -1.65 14.90
CA CYS A 1 -28.85 -2.77 15.51
C CYS A 1 -29.57 -4.07 15.19
N ASP A 2 -29.72 -4.36 13.90
CA ASP A 2 -29.90 -5.74 13.46
C ASP A 2 -28.55 -6.09 12.83
N ALA A 3 -27.92 -7.13 13.36
CA ALA A 3 -26.73 -7.73 12.79
C ALA A 3 -27.17 -9.09 12.25
N LEU A 4 -27.15 -9.27 10.94
CA LEU A 4 -27.31 -10.58 10.34
C LEU A 4 -25.91 -11.14 10.17
N SER A 5 -25.63 -12.23 10.90
CA SER A 5 -24.38 -12.96 10.76
C SER A 5 -24.69 -14.38 10.31
N GLU A 6 -24.16 -14.76 9.16
CA GLU A 6 -24.19 -16.13 8.68
C GLU A 6 -22.75 -16.65 8.66
N SER A 7 -22.55 -17.85 9.22
CA SER A 7 -21.26 -18.51 9.20
C SER A 7 -21.38 -19.94 8.66
N THR A 8 -20.53 -20.25 7.69
CA THR A 8 -20.20 -21.62 7.28
C THR A 8 -18.75 -21.90 7.70
N PRO A 9 -18.25 -23.15 7.65
CA PRO A 9 -16.91 -23.48 8.14
C PRO A 9 -15.78 -22.61 7.59
N ASN A 10 -15.94 -22.07 6.37
CA ASN A 10 -14.93 -21.30 5.67
C ASN A 10 -15.42 -19.90 5.24
N GLN A 11 -16.59 -19.45 5.71
CA GLN A 11 -17.14 -18.15 5.31
C GLN A 11 -17.88 -17.49 6.47
N VAL A 12 -17.56 -16.22 6.72
CA VAL A 12 -18.23 -15.35 7.69
C VAL A 12 -18.81 -14.16 6.92
N ILE A 13 -20.13 -14.00 6.95
CA ILE A 13 -20.83 -12.86 6.34
C ILE A 13 -21.49 -12.06 7.45
N THR A 14 -21.24 -10.76 7.48
CA THR A 14 -21.75 -9.86 8.51
C THR A 14 -22.34 -8.59 7.89
N GLU A 15 -23.64 -8.36 8.08
CA GLU A 15 -24.35 -7.13 7.66
C GLU A 15 -24.86 -6.39 8.90
N VAL A 16 -24.45 -5.14 9.11
CA VAL A 16 -24.77 -4.41 10.37
C VAL A 16 -25.02 -2.91 10.20
N TYR A 17 -26.03 -2.43 10.93
CA TYR A 17 -26.41 -1.00 11.04
C TYR A 17 -25.90 -0.30 12.32
N GLY A 18 -24.90 -0.85 12.98
CA GLY A 18 -24.31 -0.36 14.24
C GLY A 18 -22.94 -0.97 14.44
N SER A 19 -22.08 -0.38 15.29
CA SER A 19 -20.66 -0.74 15.37
C SER A 19 -20.44 -2.25 15.48
N VAL A 20 -19.58 -2.79 14.61
CA VAL A 20 -19.35 -4.23 14.49
C VAL A 20 -17.88 -4.55 14.73
N GLN A 21 -17.66 -5.67 15.45
CA GLN A 21 -16.36 -6.29 15.60
C GLN A 21 -16.45 -7.74 15.13
N VAL A 22 -15.62 -8.11 14.16
CA VAL A 22 -15.50 -9.48 13.65
C VAL A 22 -14.12 -10.01 14.06
N ILE A 23 -14.09 -11.15 14.75
CA ILE A 23 -12.85 -11.85 15.12
C ILE A 23 -12.91 -13.25 14.53
N THR A 24 -11.89 -13.62 13.76
CA THR A 24 -11.83 -14.91 13.07
C THR A 24 -10.48 -15.57 13.31
N GLU A 25 -10.51 -16.81 13.82
CA GLU A 25 -9.33 -17.66 14.03
C GLU A 25 -9.55 -19.00 13.31
N VAL A 26 -8.74 -19.30 12.28
CA VAL A 26 -8.96 -20.49 11.42
C VAL A 26 -7.66 -21.18 11.02
N TYR A 27 -7.72 -22.52 10.95
CA TYR A 27 -6.73 -23.34 10.24
C TYR A 27 -7.32 -23.77 8.90
N GLY A 28 -6.76 -23.28 7.79
CA GLY A 28 -7.26 -23.53 6.44
C GLY A 28 -7.60 -22.24 5.69
N SER A 29 -8.66 -22.29 4.89
CA SER A 29 -9.08 -21.15 4.07
C SER A 29 -10.36 -20.53 4.62
N VAL A 30 -10.37 -19.22 4.80
CA VAL A 30 -11.56 -18.48 5.25
C VAL A 30 -11.79 -17.23 4.40
N GLN A 31 -13.07 -16.94 4.18
CA GLN A 31 -13.53 -15.71 3.57
C GLN A 31 -14.37 -14.91 4.59
N VAL A 32 -14.02 -13.65 4.80
CA VAL A 32 -14.76 -12.73 5.67
C VAL A 32 -15.34 -11.63 4.78
N ILE A 33 -16.66 -11.50 4.79
CA ILE A 33 -17.40 -10.46 4.06
C ILE A 33 -18.13 -9.60 5.08
N THR A 34 -17.86 -8.29 5.06
CA THR A 34 -18.51 -7.33 5.96
C THR A 34 -19.13 -6.19 5.18
N GLU A 35 -20.42 -5.96 5.39
CA GLU A 35 -21.15 -4.80 4.87
C GLU A 35 -21.71 -4.00 6.05
N ALA A 36 -21.41 -2.70 6.12
CA ALA A 36 -21.87 -1.89 7.25
C ALA A 36 -22.06 -0.40 6.96
N TYR A 37 -23.01 0.21 7.65
CA TYR A 37 -23.25 1.67 7.62
C TYR A 37 -22.70 2.39 8.85
N CYS A 38 -21.60 1.89 9.41
CA CYS A 38 -21.04 2.35 10.68
C CYS A 38 -19.57 1.92 10.84
N SER A 39 -19.00 2.13 12.02
CA SER A 39 -17.64 1.71 12.34
C SER A 39 -17.47 0.18 12.35
N VAL A 40 -16.46 -0.31 11.65
CA VAL A 40 -16.14 -1.74 11.53
C VAL A 40 -14.73 -2.03 12.01
N GLN A 41 -14.57 -3.06 12.82
CA GLN A 41 -13.28 -3.63 13.17
C GLN A 41 -13.23 -5.12 12.83
N VAL A 42 -12.24 -5.52 12.04
CA VAL A 42 -12.02 -6.92 11.64
C VAL A 42 -10.63 -7.35 12.13
N ILE A 43 -10.57 -8.44 12.88
CA ILE A 43 -9.33 -9.05 13.38
C ILE A 43 -9.29 -10.50 12.92
N ILE A 44 -8.22 -10.88 12.23
CA ILE A 44 -8.09 -12.21 11.64
C ILE A 44 -6.72 -12.81 11.96
N GLU A 45 -6.72 -14.04 12.47
CA GLU A 45 -5.52 -14.85 12.69
C GLU A 45 -5.68 -16.20 11.98
N VAL A 46 -4.84 -16.51 10.98
CA VAL A 46 -5.02 -17.72 10.16
C VAL A 46 -3.71 -18.43 9.82
N TYR A 47 -3.77 -19.76 9.87
CA TYR A 47 -2.79 -20.64 9.24
C TYR A 47 -3.37 -21.18 7.93
N GLY A 48 -3.04 -20.55 6.81
CA GLY A 48 -3.60 -20.88 5.50
C GLY A 48 -3.89 -19.65 4.65
N SER A 49 -5.13 -19.53 4.16
CA SER A 49 -5.50 -18.45 3.22
C SER A 49 -6.69 -17.65 3.71
N VAL A 50 -6.61 -16.33 3.59
CA VAL A 50 -7.68 -15.41 4.00
C VAL A 50 -8.06 -14.52 2.83
N GLN A 51 -9.37 -14.37 2.62
CA GLN A 51 -9.92 -13.30 1.81
C GLN A 51 -10.84 -12.42 2.66
N VAL A 52 -10.55 -11.12 2.71
CA VAL A 52 -11.38 -10.11 3.40
C VAL A 52 -11.99 -9.20 2.35
N ILE A 53 -13.31 -9.05 2.38
CA ILE A 53 -14.06 -8.13 1.53
C ILE A 53 -14.88 -7.24 2.46
N THR A 54 -14.69 -5.93 2.35
CA THR A 54 -15.34 -4.96 3.24
C THR A 54 -15.92 -3.80 2.43
N GLU A 55 -17.22 -3.57 2.57
CA GLU A 55 -17.94 -2.42 1.99
C GLU A 55 -18.60 -1.62 3.11
N VAL A 56 -18.16 -0.37 3.32
CA VAL A 56 -18.53 0.37 4.54
C VAL A 56 -18.76 1.86 4.30
N PHE A 57 -19.84 2.37 4.90
CA PHE A 57 -20.07 3.80 5.12
C PHE A 57 -19.70 4.18 6.55
N GLY A 58 -18.43 4.51 6.78
CA GLY A 58 -17.88 4.73 8.11
C GLY A 58 -16.40 4.36 8.21
N PRO A 59 -15.81 4.49 9.41
CA PRO A 59 -14.42 4.11 9.61
C PRO A 59 -14.26 2.59 9.68
N VAL A 60 -13.19 2.08 9.07
CA VAL A 60 -12.84 0.65 9.03
C VAL A 60 -11.44 0.44 9.59
N GLN A 61 -11.29 -0.57 10.44
CA GLN A 61 -10.00 -1.07 10.88
C GLN A 61 -9.90 -2.57 10.58
N VAL A 62 -8.88 -2.97 9.82
CA VAL A 62 -8.57 -4.39 9.53
C VAL A 62 -7.19 -4.72 10.08
N ILE A 63 -7.11 -5.76 10.92
CA ILE A 63 -5.87 -6.32 11.43
C ILE A 63 -5.81 -7.78 11.01
N THR A 64 -4.71 -8.20 10.39
CA THR A 64 -4.57 -9.56 9.87
C THR A 64 -3.18 -10.11 10.14
N GLU A 65 -3.11 -11.25 10.82
CA GLU A 65 -1.88 -12.02 11.05
C GLU A 65 -2.02 -13.41 10.39
N VAL A 66 -1.17 -13.73 9.40
CA VAL A 66 -1.32 -14.96 8.62
C VAL A 66 0.00 -15.67 8.32
N TYR A 67 0.00 -16.98 8.50
CA TYR A 67 0.98 -17.88 7.88
C TYR A 67 0.40 -18.47 6.60
N GLY A 68 0.71 -17.84 5.46
CA GLY A 68 0.18 -18.21 4.14
C GLY A 68 -0.19 -16.99 3.28
N SER A 69 -1.44 -16.93 2.79
CA SER A 69 -1.85 -15.93 1.80
C SER A 69 -3.00 -15.07 2.29
N VAL A 70 -2.91 -13.76 2.05
CA VAL A 70 -3.94 -12.78 2.39
C VAL A 70 -4.34 -11.99 1.16
N GLN A 71 -5.65 -11.86 0.97
CA GLN A 71 -6.25 -10.92 0.03
C GLN A 71 -7.23 -10.01 0.77
N VAL A 72 -7.04 -8.69 0.70
CA VAL A 72 -7.94 -7.69 1.27
C VAL A 72 -8.48 -6.82 0.14
N ILE A 73 -9.80 -6.68 0.06
CA ILE A 73 -10.50 -5.82 -0.89
C ILE A 73 -11.43 -4.90 -0.10
N MET A 74 -11.35 -3.59 -0.34
CA MET A 74 -12.19 -2.61 0.33
C MET A 74 -12.68 -1.53 -0.63
N GLU A 75 -13.95 -1.15 -0.52
CA GLU A 75 -14.55 0.06 -1.09
C GLU A 75 -15.23 0.82 0.07
N VAL A 76 -14.72 1.99 0.48
CA VAL A 76 -15.13 2.65 1.74
C VAL A 76 -15.40 4.15 1.58
N TYR A 77 -16.51 4.61 2.16
CA TYR A 77 -16.79 6.03 2.38
C TYR A 77 -16.44 6.40 3.82
N GLY A 78 -15.19 6.82 4.05
CA GLY A 78 -14.68 7.09 5.39
C GLY A 78 -13.18 6.95 5.54
N SER A 79 -12.74 6.60 6.75
CA SER A 79 -11.32 6.38 7.05
C SER A 79 -11.04 4.88 7.15
N VAL A 80 -9.95 4.43 6.54
CA VAL A 80 -9.52 3.03 6.53
C VAL A 80 -8.15 2.92 7.17
N GLN A 81 -8.00 1.97 8.09
CA GLN A 81 -6.72 1.55 8.63
C GLN A 81 -6.54 0.05 8.43
N VAL A 82 -5.45 -0.35 7.78
CA VAL A 82 -5.09 -1.74 7.51
C VAL A 82 -3.73 -2.03 8.12
N ILE A 83 -3.64 -3.10 8.90
CA ILE A 83 -2.40 -3.62 9.46
C ILE A 83 -2.31 -5.10 9.09
N ILE A 84 -1.25 -5.48 8.37
CA ILE A 84 -1.04 -6.84 7.88
C ILE A 84 0.35 -7.33 8.26
N GLU A 85 0.41 -8.50 8.92
CA GLU A 85 1.64 -9.22 9.24
C GLU A 85 1.58 -10.63 8.65
N VAL A 86 2.46 -10.96 7.71
CA VAL A 86 2.36 -12.23 6.96
C VAL A 86 3.70 -12.91 6.71
N TYR A 87 3.71 -14.24 6.87
CA TYR A 87 4.70 -15.13 6.27
C TYR A 87 4.11 -15.76 5.01
N GLY A 88 4.40 -15.19 3.84
CA GLY A 88 3.84 -15.60 2.57
C GLY A 88 3.46 -14.43 1.65
N SER A 89 2.23 -14.42 1.13
CA SER A 89 1.81 -13.48 0.07
C SER A 89 0.66 -12.58 0.50
N VAL A 90 0.76 -11.29 0.21
CA VAL A 90 -0.28 -10.30 0.51
C VAL A 90 -0.71 -9.58 -0.77
N GLN A 91 -2.02 -9.46 -0.95
CA GLN A 91 -2.63 -8.57 -1.93
C GLN A 91 -3.64 -7.65 -1.23
N VAL A 92 -3.47 -6.34 -1.39
CA VAL A 92 -4.40 -5.32 -0.89
C VAL A 92 -4.93 -4.49 -2.05
N ILE A 93 -6.24 -4.37 -2.14
CA ILE A 93 -6.95 -3.51 -3.09
C ILE A 93 -7.87 -2.61 -2.28
N THR A 94 -7.80 -1.30 -2.47
CA THR A 94 -8.52 -0.34 -1.63
C THR A 94 -8.99 0.85 -2.46
N GLU A 95 -10.31 1.06 -2.51
CA GLU A 95 -10.97 2.22 -3.09
C GLU A 95 -11.64 3.02 -1.97
N VAL A 96 -11.26 4.30 -1.78
CA VAL A 96 -11.76 5.09 -0.64
C VAL A 96 -12.08 6.54 -0.98
N TYR A 97 -13.24 6.99 -0.52
CA TYR A 97 -13.57 8.41 -0.39
C TYR A 97 -13.27 8.85 1.04
N GLY A 98 -12.06 9.38 1.28
CA GLY A 98 -11.61 9.79 2.61
C GLY A 98 -10.12 9.57 2.84
N SER A 99 -9.76 8.81 3.87
CA SER A 99 -8.36 8.64 4.27
C SER A 99 -7.99 7.18 4.43
N VAL A 100 -6.80 6.81 3.96
CA VAL A 100 -6.29 5.44 4.01
C VAL A 100 -4.93 5.40 4.69
N GLN A 101 -4.78 4.49 5.63
CA GLN A 101 -3.49 4.12 6.21
C GLN A 101 -3.28 2.61 6.05
N VAL A 102 -2.21 2.21 5.37
CA VAL A 102 -1.81 0.81 5.20
C VAL A 102 -0.43 0.59 5.81
N ILE A 103 -0.33 -0.39 6.70
CA ILE A 103 0.93 -0.85 7.30
C ILE A 103 1.07 -2.35 7.02
N THR A 104 2.14 -2.74 6.34
CA THR A 104 2.34 -4.12 5.89
C THR A 104 3.75 -4.59 6.23
N LYS A 105 3.86 -5.71 6.96
CA LYS A 105 5.12 -6.38 7.28
C LYS A 105 5.10 -7.82 6.77
N VAL A 106 5.98 -8.17 5.83
CA VAL A 106 5.89 -9.47 5.14
C VAL A 106 7.25 -10.13 4.91
N TYR A 107 7.30 -11.44 5.16
CA TYR A 107 8.32 -12.33 4.60
C TYR A 107 7.76 -13.03 3.37
N GLY A 108 8.05 -12.50 2.18
CA GLY A 108 7.50 -12.98 0.91
C GLY A 108 7.12 -11.84 -0.05
N SER A 109 5.90 -11.90 -0.58
CA SER A 109 5.47 -11.01 -1.68
C SER A 109 4.31 -10.12 -1.27
N VAL A 110 4.36 -8.85 -1.67
CA VAL A 110 3.33 -7.85 -1.40
C VAL A 110 2.91 -7.16 -2.69
N GLN A 111 1.60 -7.08 -2.92
CA GLN A 111 1.00 -6.24 -3.94
C GLN A 111 -0.03 -5.32 -3.29
N VAL A 112 0.10 -4.01 -3.49
CA VAL A 112 -0.82 -3.00 -2.97
C VAL A 112 -1.32 -2.14 -4.12
N ILE A 113 -2.64 -2.02 -4.23
CA ILE A 113 -3.34 -1.15 -5.19
C ILE A 113 -4.28 -0.25 -4.40
N ILE A 114 -4.12 1.06 -4.53
CA ILE A 114 -4.89 2.05 -3.77
C ILE A 114 -5.41 3.13 -4.73
N GLU A 115 -6.72 3.38 -4.69
CA GLU A 115 -7.42 4.45 -5.42
C GLU A 115 -8.18 5.32 -4.42
N VAL A 116 -7.83 6.60 -4.28
CA VAL A 116 -8.38 7.45 -3.20
C VAL A 116 -8.71 8.87 -3.61
N TYR A 117 -9.89 9.34 -3.21
CA TYR A 117 -10.22 10.76 -3.13
C TYR A 117 -9.96 11.25 -1.70
N GLY A 118 -8.77 11.82 -1.47
CA GLY A 118 -8.37 12.32 -0.15
C GLY A 118 -6.90 12.07 0.18
N SER A 119 -6.61 11.36 1.27
CA SER A 119 -5.23 11.19 1.79
C SER A 119 -4.84 9.74 1.96
N VAL A 120 -3.61 9.40 1.57
CA VAL A 120 -3.06 8.06 1.64
C VAL A 120 -1.73 8.06 2.37
N GLN A 121 -1.57 7.15 3.32
CA GLN A 121 -0.30 6.81 3.93
C GLN A 121 -0.03 5.30 3.81
N VAL A 122 1.09 4.92 3.22
CA VAL A 122 1.51 3.53 3.04
C VAL A 122 2.88 3.33 3.67
N ILE A 123 3.00 2.30 4.52
CA ILE A 123 4.25 1.86 5.13
C ILE A 123 4.41 0.37 4.86
N ILE A 124 5.49 -0.02 4.19
CA ILE A 124 5.76 -1.41 3.80
C ILE A 124 7.18 -1.82 4.23
N GLU A 125 7.29 -2.90 4.99
CA GLU A 125 8.55 -3.55 5.39
C GLU A 125 8.56 -5.00 4.88
N VAL A 126 9.46 -5.35 3.95
CA VAL A 126 9.41 -6.68 3.30
C VAL A 126 10.78 -7.32 3.09
N TYR A 127 10.85 -8.62 3.39
CA TYR A 127 11.90 -9.51 2.89
C TYR A 127 11.36 -10.28 1.68
N GLY A 128 11.64 -9.78 0.48
CA GLY A 128 11.13 -10.33 -0.77
C GLY A 128 10.73 -9.26 -1.79
N SER A 129 9.55 -9.38 -2.37
CA SER A 129 9.13 -8.56 -3.52
C SER A 129 7.94 -7.66 -3.19
N VAL A 130 8.00 -6.40 -3.58
CA VAL A 130 6.93 -5.42 -3.37
C VAL A 130 6.52 -4.77 -4.70
N GLN A 131 5.21 -4.71 -4.93
CA GLN A 131 4.61 -3.89 -5.97
C GLN A 131 3.57 -2.95 -5.34
N VAL A 132 3.71 -1.65 -5.57
CA VAL A 132 2.75 -0.62 -5.14
C VAL A 132 2.25 0.15 -6.34
N ILE A 133 0.93 0.25 -6.46
CA ILE A 133 0.23 1.11 -7.41
C ILE A 133 -0.68 2.02 -6.62
N THR A 134 -0.62 3.33 -6.86
CA THR A 134 -1.40 4.31 -6.11
C THR A 134 -1.91 5.41 -7.03
N GLU A 135 -3.23 5.59 -7.09
CA GLU A 135 -3.91 6.68 -7.80
C GLU A 135 -4.67 7.55 -6.80
N VAL A 136 -4.34 8.85 -6.70
CA VAL A 136 -4.94 9.70 -5.66
C VAL A 136 -5.25 11.12 -6.16
N TYR A 137 -6.46 11.57 -5.82
CA TYR A 137 -6.81 12.99 -5.82
C TYR A 137 -6.62 13.56 -4.41
N GLY A 138 -5.43 14.13 -4.15
CA GLY A 138 -5.08 14.69 -2.85
C GLY A 138 -3.63 14.47 -2.44
N SER A 139 -3.40 13.85 -1.28
CA SER A 139 -2.06 13.73 -0.68
C SER A 139 -1.64 12.28 -0.50
N VAL A 140 -0.39 11.97 -0.84
CA VAL A 140 0.18 10.63 -0.73
C VAL A 140 1.50 10.67 0.00
N GLN A 141 1.66 9.79 0.99
CA GLN A 141 2.93 9.48 1.63
C GLN A 141 3.20 7.98 1.54
N VAL A 142 4.32 7.59 0.94
CA VAL A 142 4.75 6.19 0.81
C VAL A 142 6.13 6.02 1.43
N ILE A 143 6.27 5.04 2.32
CA ILE A 143 7.53 4.62 2.93
C ILE A 143 7.70 3.11 2.68
N ILE A 144 8.80 2.73 2.05
CA ILE A 144 9.09 1.34 1.68
C ILE A 144 10.51 0.98 2.13
N GLU A 145 10.64 -0.09 2.93
CA GLU A 145 11.90 -0.69 3.35
C GLU A 145 11.92 -2.16 2.90
N VAL A 146 12.86 -2.54 2.01
CA VAL A 146 12.85 -3.88 1.39
C VAL A 146 14.23 -4.49 1.24
N TYR A 147 14.34 -5.77 1.60
CA TYR A 147 15.41 -6.67 1.16
C TYR A 147 14.92 -7.50 -0.02
N GLY A 148 15.20 -7.05 -1.24
CA GLY A 148 14.74 -7.69 -2.47
C GLY A 148 14.37 -6.68 -3.56
N SER A 149 13.20 -6.84 -4.18
CA SER A 149 12.79 -6.06 -5.35
C SER A 149 11.56 -5.20 -5.09
N VAL A 150 11.60 -3.95 -5.54
CA VAL A 150 10.52 -2.98 -5.39
C VAL A 150 10.12 -2.39 -6.73
N GLN A 151 8.82 -2.37 -6.99
CA GLN A 151 8.22 -1.61 -8.07
C GLN A 151 7.15 -0.66 -7.52
N VAL A 152 7.26 0.63 -7.82
CA VAL A 152 6.31 1.67 -7.39
C VAL A 152 5.81 2.44 -8.60
N ILE A 153 4.49 2.54 -8.71
CA ILE A 153 3.79 3.36 -9.70
C ILE A 153 2.84 4.28 -8.96
N ILE A 154 2.98 5.60 -9.17
CA ILE A 154 2.17 6.61 -8.49
C ILE A 154 1.62 7.58 -9.53
N GLU A 155 0.30 7.74 -9.59
CA GLU A 155 -0.41 8.77 -10.36
C GLU A 155 -1.19 9.67 -9.40
N VAL A 156 -0.84 10.96 -9.29
CA VAL A 156 -1.48 11.84 -8.27
C VAL A 156 -1.81 13.23 -8.80
N TYR A 157 -3.01 13.70 -8.47
CA TYR A 157 -3.39 15.10 -8.54
C TYR A 157 -3.27 15.73 -7.16
N GLY A 158 -2.11 16.33 -6.86
CA GLY A 158 -1.84 16.95 -5.56
C GLY A 158 -0.39 16.81 -5.09
N SER A 159 -0.19 16.31 -3.87
CA SER A 159 1.14 16.25 -3.23
C SER A 159 1.58 14.82 -2.96
N VAL A 160 2.83 14.51 -3.28
CA VAL A 160 3.42 13.18 -3.12
C VAL A 160 4.73 13.28 -2.37
N GLN A 161 4.89 12.43 -1.34
CA GLN A 161 6.15 12.17 -0.68
C GLN A 161 6.45 10.67 -0.71
N VAL A 162 7.61 10.30 -1.25
CA VAL A 162 8.05 8.90 -1.37
C VAL A 162 9.43 8.75 -0.74
N ILE A 163 9.55 7.78 0.16
CA ILE A 163 10.82 7.37 0.78
C ILE A 163 11.00 5.87 0.53
N ILE A 164 12.12 5.50 -0.08
CA ILE A 164 12.42 4.11 -0.43
C ILE A 164 13.84 3.78 0.05
N GLU A 165 13.96 2.75 0.89
CA GLU A 165 15.23 2.15 1.32
C GLU A 165 15.27 0.69 0.88
N VAL A 166 16.23 0.31 0.03
CA VAL A 166 16.26 -1.05 -0.55
C VAL A 166 17.65 -1.65 -0.64
N TYR A 167 17.76 -2.91 -0.22
CA TYR A 167 18.87 -3.80 -0.57
C TYR A 167 18.43 -4.70 -1.73
N GLY A 168 18.77 -4.32 -2.95
CA GLY A 168 18.39 -5.04 -4.17
C GLY A 168 18.01 -4.13 -5.33
N SER A 169 16.83 -4.31 -5.91
CA SER A 169 16.43 -3.64 -7.15
C SER A 169 15.18 -2.78 -6.95
N VAL A 170 15.21 -1.55 -7.48
CA VAL A 170 14.12 -0.60 -7.39
C VAL A 170 13.75 -0.06 -8.77
N GLN A 171 12.46 -0.08 -9.08
CA GLN A 171 11.87 0.66 -10.19
C GLN A 171 10.78 1.60 -9.67
N VAL A 172 10.91 2.90 -9.96
CA VAL A 172 9.94 3.93 -9.57
C VAL A 172 9.45 4.66 -10.82
N ILE A 173 8.12 4.75 -10.95
CA ILE A 173 7.44 5.55 -11.97
C ILE A 173 6.46 6.48 -11.25
N ILE A 174 6.60 7.78 -11.47
CA ILE A 174 5.76 8.81 -10.83
C ILE A 174 5.22 9.75 -11.91
N GLU A 175 3.89 9.86 -11.99
CA GLU A 175 3.14 10.82 -12.80
C GLU A 175 2.33 11.73 -11.86
N VAL A 176 2.66 13.03 -11.79
CA VAL A 176 2.00 13.92 -10.82
C VAL A 176 1.67 15.28 -11.41
N TYR A 177 0.44 15.72 -11.16
CA TYR A 177 0.01 17.10 -11.29
C TYR A 177 0.06 17.78 -9.92
N GLY A 178 1.18 18.45 -9.61
CA GLY A 178 1.37 19.13 -8.33
C GLY A 178 2.80 19.07 -7.82
N SER A 179 2.99 18.63 -6.57
CA SER A 179 4.31 18.66 -5.89
C SER A 179 4.78 17.26 -5.54
N VAL A 180 6.04 16.96 -5.83
CA VAL A 180 6.65 15.65 -5.58
C VAL A 180 7.95 15.81 -4.80
N GLN A 181 8.09 15.03 -3.74
CA GLN A 181 9.36 14.79 -3.07
C GLN A 181 9.68 13.29 -3.08
N VAL A 182 10.82 12.92 -3.65
CA VAL A 182 11.32 11.54 -3.68
C VAL A 182 12.67 11.48 -2.97
N ILE A 183 12.80 10.55 -2.03
CA ILE A 183 14.06 10.18 -1.40
C ILE A 183 14.27 8.69 -1.61
N THR A 184 15.39 8.31 -2.24
CA THR A 184 15.75 6.91 -2.41
C THR A 184 17.17 6.63 -1.92
N GLU A 185 17.32 5.59 -1.12
CA GLU A 185 18.60 5.01 -0.71
C GLU A 185 18.64 3.54 -1.12
N VAL A 186 19.59 3.15 -1.97
CA VAL A 186 19.62 1.79 -2.53
C VAL A 186 21.01 1.20 -2.58
N TYR A 187 21.14 -0.02 -2.06
CA TYR A 187 22.27 -0.91 -2.29
C TYR A 187 21.93 -1.89 -3.40
N GLY A 188 22.26 -1.54 -4.64
CA GLY A 188 21.96 -2.36 -5.82
C GLY A 188 21.62 -1.53 -7.05
N SER A 189 20.48 -1.83 -7.68
CA SER A 189 20.10 -1.24 -8.98
C SER A 189 18.84 -0.39 -8.87
N VAL A 190 18.88 0.81 -9.43
CA VAL A 190 17.76 1.76 -9.41
C VAL A 190 17.42 2.26 -10.81
N GLN A 191 16.13 2.23 -11.13
CA GLN A 191 15.55 2.93 -12.27
C GLN A 191 14.43 3.86 -11.79
N VAL A 192 14.55 5.15 -12.09
CA VAL A 192 13.56 6.17 -11.72
C VAL A 192 13.09 6.91 -12.96
N ILE A 193 11.77 6.98 -13.15
CA ILE A 193 11.09 7.75 -14.19
C ILE A 193 10.12 8.70 -13.52
N ILE A 194 10.24 9.99 -13.78
CA ILE A 194 9.41 11.03 -13.17
C ILE A 194 8.88 11.96 -14.26
N GLU A 195 7.55 12.08 -14.34
CA GLU A 195 6.83 13.06 -15.16
C GLU A 195 5.98 13.95 -14.24
N VAL A 196 6.24 15.27 -14.21
CA VAL A 196 5.54 16.18 -13.30
C VAL A 196 5.16 17.51 -13.94
N TYR A 197 3.91 17.90 -13.74
CA TYR A 197 3.41 19.26 -13.97
C TYR A 197 3.35 20.00 -12.64
N GLY A 198 4.43 20.71 -12.28
CA GLY A 198 4.53 21.43 -11.02
C GLY A 198 5.94 21.44 -10.43
N SER A 199 6.11 21.03 -9.18
CA SER A 199 7.40 21.10 -8.48
C SER A 199 7.92 19.72 -8.09
N VAL A 200 9.22 19.51 -8.28
CA VAL A 200 9.89 18.24 -8.01
C VAL A 200 11.16 18.45 -7.21
N GLN A 201 11.31 17.67 -6.14
CA GLN A 201 12.57 17.46 -5.44
C GLN A 201 12.90 15.97 -5.41
N VAL A 202 14.07 15.59 -5.93
CA VAL A 202 14.57 14.22 -5.93
C VAL A 202 15.91 14.17 -5.22
N ILE A 203 16.04 13.28 -4.26
CA ILE A 203 17.29 12.94 -3.57
C ILE A 203 17.51 11.45 -3.73
N THR A 204 18.65 11.07 -4.28
CA THR A 204 18.98 9.68 -4.61
C THR A 204 20.40 9.38 -4.15
N GLU A 205 20.55 8.37 -3.29
CA GLU A 205 21.85 7.80 -2.88
C GLU A 205 21.89 6.33 -3.31
N VAL A 206 22.87 5.94 -4.14
CA VAL A 206 22.93 4.59 -4.71
C VAL A 206 24.34 4.00 -4.61
N TYR A 207 24.44 2.82 -3.99
CA TYR A 207 25.63 1.96 -4.04
C TYR A 207 25.42 0.86 -5.09
N GLY A 208 25.71 1.18 -6.35
CA GLY A 208 25.54 0.26 -7.47
C GLY A 208 25.23 0.98 -8.78
N SER A 209 24.16 0.58 -9.46
CA SER A 209 23.80 1.12 -10.77
C SER A 209 22.55 1.99 -10.70
N VAL A 210 22.58 3.16 -11.34
CA VAL A 210 21.41 4.04 -11.41
C VAL A 210 21.11 4.46 -12.85
N GLN A 211 19.81 4.55 -13.15
CA GLN A 211 19.25 5.23 -14.32
C GLN A 211 18.12 6.15 -13.88
N VAL A 212 18.19 7.43 -14.28
CA VAL A 212 17.18 8.45 -13.92
C VAL A 212 16.71 9.17 -15.19
N ILE A 213 15.40 9.21 -15.40
CA ILE A 213 14.73 9.96 -16.46
C ILE A 213 13.74 10.92 -15.80
N THR A 214 13.85 12.22 -16.08
CA THR A 214 12.98 13.26 -15.51
C THR A 214 12.47 14.19 -16.59
N GLU A 215 11.15 14.32 -16.70
CA GLU A 215 10.46 15.32 -17.51
C GLU A 215 9.59 16.19 -16.59
N VAL A 216 9.85 17.49 -16.55
CA VAL A 216 9.14 18.39 -15.62
C VAL A 216 8.76 19.70 -16.28
N CYS A 217 7.48 20.04 -16.17
CA CYS A 217 6.94 21.34 -16.51
C CYS A 217 6.75 22.18 -15.22
N GLY A 218 7.85 22.80 -14.77
CA GLY A 218 7.87 23.66 -13.59
C GLY A 218 9.24 23.70 -12.93
N SER A 219 9.31 23.62 -11.59
CA SER A 219 10.57 23.74 -10.86
C SER A 219 11.14 22.37 -10.48
N VAL A 220 12.45 22.20 -10.67
CA VAL A 220 13.15 20.94 -10.42
C VAL A 220 14.37 21.14 -9.55
N GLN A 221 14.54 20.27 -8.56
CA GLN A 221 15.78 20.05 -7.84
C GLN A 221 16.10 18.56 -7.82
N VAL A 222 17.28 18.18 -8.28
CA VAL A 222 17.76 16.79 -8.28
C VAL A 222 19.14 16.75 -7.61
N ILE A 223 19.28 15.90 -6.61
CA ILE A 223 20.52 15.57 -5.93
C ILE A 223 20.74 14.07 -6.07
N THR A 224 21.88 13.69 -6.63
CA THR A 224 22.21 12.30 -6.91
C THR A 224 23.64 12.01 -6.51
N GLU A 225 23.80 11.10 -5.55
CA GLU A 225 25.08 10.56 -5.09
C GLU A 225 25.17 9.09 -5.47
N VAL A 226 26.21 8.71 -6.21
CA VAL A 226 26.33 7.34 -6.75
C VAL A 226 27.73 6.79 -6.53
N TYR A 227 27.78 5.66 -5.86
CA TYR A 227 28.98 4.85 -5.65
C TYR A 227 28.90 3.62 -6.55
N GLY A 228 29.12 3.83 -7.85
CA GLY A 228 29.08 2.78 -8.86
C GLY A 228 28.91 3.34 -10.27
N SER A 229 28.12 2.65 -11.10
CA SER A 229 27.92 3.03 -12.51
C SER A 229 26.66 3.88 -12.69
N VAL A 230 26.81 5.03 -13.33
CA VAL A 230 25.69 5.91 -13.67
C VAL A 230 25.39 5.80 -15.16
N GLN A 231 24.13 5.59 -15.52
CA GLN A 231 23.62 5.82 -16.87
C GLN A 231 22.64 7.00 -16.83
N VAL A 232 22.94 8.03 -17.62
CA VAL A 232 22.11 9.23 -17.80
C VAL A 232 21.55 9.21 -19.21
#